data_AF-A0A952FA91-F1
#
_entry.id   AF-A0A952FA91-F1
#
_cell.length_a   1.000
_cell.length_b   1.000
_cell.length_c   1.000
_cell.angle_alpha   90.00
_cell.angle_beta   90.00
_cell.angle_gamma   90.00
#
_symmetry.space_group_name_H-M   'P 1'
#
loop_
_entity.id
_entity.type
_entity.pdbx_description
1 polymer ?
#
loop_
_entity_poly.entity_id
_entity_poly.type
_entity_poly.pdbx_seq_one_letter_code
_entity_poly.pdbx_strand_id
1 'polypeptide(L)'
;MSALPDPRPAIRAELERIEEDCIHSGKAHFNAGDRWARYHYWLGIPSVVLSALAGAAFFKDHGDIAGIMSAVVAILTSLMTFLKPSERASAHKGSGDQYLTLRNDARVFREVKLVYACDEQAAIASMDDFTKRRNELNQASAQFSRKDFEIARTGIDQGEAAHRVDAARK
;
A
#
# COMPACT_ATOMS: atom_id res chain seq x y z
N MET A 1 -7.97 -19.85 -44.29
CA MET A 1 -8.01 -19.26 -42.93
C MET A 1 -6.60 -19.34 -42.37
N SER A 2 -5.91 -18.22 -42.18
CA SER A 2 -4.62 -18.23 -41.48
C SER A 2 -4.88 -18.64 -40.03
N ALA A 3 -4.08 -19.57 -39.50
CA ALA A 3 -4.11 -19.87 -38.06
C ALA A 3 -3.86 -18.57 -37.29
N LEU A 4 -4.65 -18.34 -36.23
CA LEU A 4 -4.42 -17.20 -35.34
C LEU A 4 -3.02 -17.32 -34.72
N PRO A 5 -2.29 -16.21 -34.51
CA PRO A 5 -0.98 -16.24 -33.88
C PRO A 5 -1.09 -16.71 -32.41
N ASP A 6 -0.06 -17.41 -31.92
CA ASP A 6 0.02 -17.87 -30.52
C ASP A 6 -0.10 -16.66 -29.56
N PRO A 7 -1.10 -16.64 -28.66
CA PRO A 7 -1.32 -15.52 -27.75
C PRO A 7 -0.31 -15.44 -26.60
N ARG A 8 0.44 -16.52 -26.30
CA ARG A 8 1.29 -16.61 -25.11
C ARG A 8 2.34 -15.50 -24.98
N PRO A 9 3.05 -15.05 -26.03
CA PRO A 9 4.02 -13.96 -25.90
C PRO A 9 3.37 -12.63 -25.50
N ALA A 10 2.19 -12.33 -26.06
CA ALA A 10 1.44 -11.13 -25.70
C ALA A 10 0.94 -11.19 -24.25
N ILE A 11 0.44 -12.37 -23.84
CA ILE A 11 -0.02 -12.61 -22.46
C ILE A 11 1.15 -12.44 -21.47
N ARG A 12 2.32 -13.01 -21.78
CA ARG A 12 3.53 -12.85 -20.95
C ARG A 12 3.89 -11.38 -20.75
N ALA A 13 3.93 -10.60 -21.83
CA ALA A 13 4.30 -9.19 -21.78
C ALA A 13 3.32 -8.37 -20.94
N GLU A 14 2.03 -8.67 -21.01
CA GLU A 14 1.03 -7.97 -20.19
C GLU A 14 1.10 -8.37 -18.72
N LEU A 15 1.38 -9.65 -18.40
CA LEU A 15 1.62 -10.07 -17.01
C LEU A 15 2.83 -9.35 -16.40
N GLU A 16 3.90 -9.16 -17.18
CA GLU A 16 5.09 -8.41 -16.73
C GLU A 16 4.76 -6.95 -16.39
N ARG A 17 3.92 -6.30 -17.20
CA ARG A 17 3.43 -4.94 -16.90
C ARG A 17 2.56 -4.91 -15.66
N ILE A 18 1.66 -5.88 -15.49
CA ILE A 18 0.86 -6.01 -14.27
C ILE A 18 1.76 -6.20 -13.05
N GLU A 19 2.79 -7.04 -13.14
CA GLU A 19 3.77 -7.26 -12.07
C GLU A 19 4.50 -5.95 -11.70
N GLU A 20 4.94 -5.18 -12.69
CA GLU A 20 5.60 -3.88 -12.52
C GLU A 20 4.66 -2.85 -11.87
N ASP A 21 3.46 -2.65 -12.43
CA ASP A 21 2.49 -1.70 -11.90
C ASP A 21 2.10 -2.03 -10.46
N CYS A 22 1.90 -3.32 -10.15
CA CYS A 22 1.51 -3.78 -8.83
C CYS A 22 2.63 -3.59 -7.80
N ILE A 23 3.90 -3.81 -8.15
CA ILE A 23 4.99 -3.58 -7.19
C ILE A 23 5.15 -2.10 -6.86
N HIS A 24 5.07 -1.21 -7.86
CA HIS A 24 5.14 0.22 -7.63
C HIS A 24 3.96 0.73 -6.80
N SER A 25 2.73 0.33 -7.17
CA SER A 25 1.52 0.71 -6.46
C SER A 25 1.49 0.16 -5.03
N GLY A 26 1.81 -1.12 -4.86
CA GLY A 26 1.84 -1.78 -3.55
C GLY A 26 2.83 -1.10 -2.59
N LYS A 27 4.04 -0.82 -3.06
CA LYS A 27 5.05 -0.11 -2.25
C LYS A 27 4.64 1.34 -1.95
N ALA A 28 4.04 2.05 -2.91
CA ALA A 28 3.54 3.41 -2.68
C ALA A 28 2.44 3.43 -1.60
N HIS A 29 1.57 2.42 -1.59
CA HIS A 29 0.58 2.21 -0.55
C HIS A 29 1.23 1.96 0.82
N PHE A 30 2.24 1.11 0.93
CA PHE A 30 2.95 0.94 2.21
C PHE A 30 3.59 2.24 2.70
N ASN A 31 4.25 3.00 1.82
CA ASN A 31 4.83 4.31 2.17
C ASN A 31 3.76 5.30 2.68
N ALA A 32 2.59 5.33 2.03
CA ALA A 32 1.46 6.14 2.48
C ALA A 32 0.92 5.66 3.84
N GLY A 33 0.85 4.35 4.04
CA GLY A 33 0.48 3.71 5.31
C GLY A 33 1.40 4.15 6.45
N ASP A 34 2.71 4.06 6.26
CA ASP A 34 3.72 4.47 7.24
C ASP A 34 3.66 5.97 7.55
N ARG A 35 3.36 6.81 6.55
CA ARG A 35 3.12 8.23 6.79
C ARG A 35 1.90 8.47 7.66
N TRP A 36 0.77 7.83 7.37
CA TRP A 36 -0.45 7.99 8.16
C TRP A 36 -0.29 7.43 9.58
N ALA A 37 0.44 6.32 9.75
CA ALA A 37 0.80 5.79 11.06
C ALA A 37 1.64 6.81 11.86
N ARG A 38 2.62 7.47 11.23
CA ARG A 38 3.38 8.54 11.88
C ARG A 38 2.50 9.72 12.32
N TYR A 39 1.54 10.14 11.50
CA TYR A 39 0.59 11.19 11.91
C TYR A 39 -0.26 10.76 13.10
N HIS A 40 -0.70 9.50 13.15
CA HIS A 40 -1.43 8.99 14.30
C HIS A 40 -0.61 9.11 15.59
N TYR A 41 0.65 8.67 15.57
CA TYR A 41 1.52 8.77 16.75
C TYR A 41 1.88 10.21 17.11
N TRP A 42 2.15 11.06 16.12
CA TRP A 42 2.53 12.45 16.36
C TRP A 42 1.39 13.30 16.93
N LEU A 43 0.14 12.95 16.66
CA LEU A 43 -1.03 13.59 17.28
C LEU A 43 -1.42 12.92 18.61
N GLY A 44 -1.40 11.58 18.64
CA GLY A 44 -1.89 10.79 19.77
C GLY A 44 -0.99 10.87 20.99
N ILE A 45 0.33 10.73 20.82
CA ILE A 45 1.27 10.71 21.95
C ILE A 45 1.24 12.05 22.71
N PRO A 46 1.38 13.23 22.05
CA PRO A 46 1.29 14.50 22.75
C PRO A 46 -0.08 14.73 23.39
N SER A 47 -1.17 14.29 22.75
CA SER A 47 -2.52 14.40 23.32
C SER A 47 -2.63 13.62 24.65
N VAL A 48 -2.13 12.38 24.69
CA VAL A 48 -2.14 11.55 25.90
C VAL A 48 -1.29 12.18 27.01
N VAL A 49 -0.08 12.65 26.68
CA VAL A 49 0.82 13.27 27.66
C VAL A 49 0.22 14.56 28.23
N LEU A 50 -0.28 15.46 27.37
CA LEU A 50 -0.88 16.72 27.81
C LEU A 50 -2.16 16.50 28.62
N SER A 51 -2.96 15.49 28.27
CA SER A 51 -4.17 15.14 29.02
C SER A 51 -3.82 14.70 30.45
N ALA A 52 -2.81 13.85 30.60
CA ALA A 52 -2.32 13.43 31.92
C ALA A 52 -1.77 14.60 32.74
N LEU A 53 -0.98 15.49 32.11
CA LEU A 53 -0.44 16.68 32.77
C LEU A 53 -1.53 17.69 33.15
N ALA A 54 -2.53 17.90 32.30
CA ALA A 54 -3.68 18.78 32.57
C ALA A 54 -4.46 18.29 33.79
N GLY A 55 -4.75 16.98 33.86
CA GLY A 55 -5.38 16.36 35.02
C GLY A 55 -4.59 16.63 36.31
N ALA A 56 -3.27 16.38 36.30
CA ALA A 56 -2.41 16.65 37.45
C ALA A 56 -2.34 18.13 37.84
N ALA A 57 -2.37 19.04 36.87
CA ALA A 57 -2.33 20.49 37.09
C ALA A 57 -3.61 21.01 37.75
N PHE A 58 -4.79 20.49 37.37
CA PHE A 58 -6.04 20.82 38.04
C PHE A 58 -6.02 20.47 39.55
N PHE A 59 -5.39 19.36 39.93
CA PHE A 59 -5.27 18.95 41.35
C PHE A 59 -4.25 19.76 42.16
N LYS A 60 -3.42 20.58 41.51
CA LYS A 60 -2.40 21.41 42.17
C LYS A 60 -2.71 22.91 42.12
N ASP A 61 -3.96 23.29 41.87
CA ASP A 61 -4.40 24.69 41.71
C ASP A 61 -3.72 25.45 40.54
N HIS A 62 -3.22 24.75 39.52
CA HIS A 62 -2.65 25.37 38.31
C HIS A 62 -3.70 25.44 37.17
N GLY A 63 -4.87 26.01 37.47
CA GLY A 63 -6.05 25.99 36.61
C GLY A 63 -5.85 26.55 35.21
N ASP A 64 -5.14 27.68 35.07
CA ASP A 64 -4.89 28.31 33.76
C ASP A 64 -4.04 27.42 32.84
N ILE A 65 -2.98 26.83 33.39
CA ILE A 65 -2.10 25.91 32.66
C ILE A 65 -2.87 24.64 32.28
N ALA A 66 -3.69 24.12 33.19
CA ALA A 66 -4.55 22.97 32.93
C ALA A 66 -5.57 23.25 31.81
N GLY A 67 -6.15 24.46 31.77
CA GLY A 67 -7.04 24.92 30.72
C GLY A 67 -6.37 24.98 29.35
N ILE A 68 -5.17 25.57 29.25
CA ILE A 68 -4.40 25.63 28.00
C ILE A 68 -4.06 24.22 27.50
N MET A 69 -3.55 23.35 28.37
CA MET A 69 -3.24 21.96 27.99
C MET A 69 -4.49 21.21 27.50
N SER A 70 -5.62 21.38 28.19
CA SER A 70 -6.90 20.77 27.80
C SER A 70 -7.38 21.25 26.43
N ALA A 71 -7.21 22.54 26.11
CA ALA A 71 -7.55 23.10 24.80
C ALA A 71 -6.68 22.48 23.68
N VAL A 72 -5.38 22.31 23.92
CA VAL A 72 -4.47 21.65 22.96
C VAL A 72 -4.86 20.19 22.76
N VAL A 73 -5.17 19.46 23.84
CA VAL A 73 -5.67 18.07 23.77
C VAL A 73 -6.94 17.98 22.92
N ALA A 74 -7.88 18.91 23.10
CA ALA A 74 -9.12 18.96 22.33
C ALA A 74 -8.85 19.16 20.83
N ILE A 75 -7.91 20.04 20.47
CA ILE A 75 -7.49 20.26 19.07
C ILE A 75 -6.87 18.98 18.48
N LEU A 76 -5.87 18.41 19.16
CA LEU A 76 -5.19 17.20 18.68
C LEU A 76 -6.15 16.02 18.51
N THR A 77 -7.05 15.83 19.47
CA THR A 77 -8.05 14.76 19.42
C THR A 77 -9.08 14.99 18.31
N SER A 78 -9.51 16.23 18.11
CA SER A 78 -10.40 16.60 17.00
C SER A 78 -9.73 16.33 15.64
N LEU A 79 -8.44 16.67 15.50
CA LEU A 79 -7.67 16.35 14.30
C LEU A 79 -7.53 14.83 14.08
N MET A 80 -7.31 14.04 15.13
CA MET A 80 -7.28 12.57 15.00
C MET A 80 -8.63 12.02 14.52
N THR A 81 -9.73 12.49 15.09
CA THR A 81 -11.09 12.06 14.73
C THR A 81 -11.46 12.50 13.30
N PHE A 82 -11.05 13.70 12.89
CA PHE A 82 -11.34 14.23 11.55
C PHE A 82 -10.48 13.57 10.47
N LEU A 83 -9.15 13.47 10.68
CA LEU A 83 -8.21 12.94 9.70
C LEU A 83 -8.22 11.41 9.62
N LYS A 84 -8.64 10.73 10.69
CA LYS A 84 -8.69 9.26 10.81
C LYS A 84 -7.35 8.59 10.42
N PRO A 85 -6.21 9.04 10.97
CA PRO A 85 -4.89 8.61 10.49
C PRO A 85 -4.65 7.11 10.65
N SER A 86 -5.12 6.50 11.76
CA SER A 86 -4.98 5.04 11.94
C SER A 86 -5.79 4.24 10.92
N GLU A 87 -7.01 4.67 10.58
CA GLU A 87 -7.84 3.98 9.58
C GLU A 87 -7.20 4.09 8.19
N ARG A 88 -6.71 5.28 7.82
CA ARG A 88 -6.01 5.50 6.55
C ARG A 88 -4.74 4.67 6.45
N ALA A 89 -3.98 4.55 7.54
CA ALA A 89 -2.79 3.70 7.60
C ALA A 89 -3.15 2.23 7.31
N SER A 90 -4.17 1.70 7.99
CA SER A 90 -4.65 0.32 7.77
C SER A 90 -5.22 0.10 6.36
N ALA A 91 -5.97 1.07 5.83
CA ALA A 91 -6.52 0.99 4.48
C ALA A 91 -5.42 0.93 3.41
N HIS A 92 -4.41 1.80 3.52
CA HIS A 92 -3.27 1.77 2.60
C HIS A 92 -2.46 0.46 2.75
N LYS A 93 -2.24 -0.04 3.97
CA LYS A 93 -1.60 -1.34 4.16
C LYS A 93 -2.38 -2.46 3.46
N GLY A 94 -3.71 -2.51 3.64
CA GLY A 94 -4.57 -3.49 3.00
C GLY A 94 -4.51 -3.44 1.47
N SER A 95 -4.54 -2.25 0.87
CA SER A 95 -4.31 -2.09 -0.58
C SER A 95 -2.93 -2.58 -0.99
N GLY A 96 -1.88 -2.23 -0.22
CA GLY A 96 -0.50 -2.68 -0.48
C GLY A 96 -0.38 -4.20 -0.53
N ASP A 97 -0.97 -4.88 0.45
CA ASP A 97 -0.99 -6.35 0.52
C ASP A 97 -1.73 -6.97 -0.68
N GLN A 98 -2.84 -6.36 -1.12
CA GLN A 98 -3.61 -6.85 -2.26
C GLN A 98 -2.86 -6.69 -3.59
N TYR A 99 -2.16 -5.57 -3.82
CA TYR A 99 -1.31 -5.40 -4.99
C TYR A 99 -0.15 -6.41 -4.99
N LEU A 100 0.51 -6.64 -3.86
CA LEU A 100 1.59 -7.63 -3.78
C LEU A 100 1.07 -9.05 -4.04
N THR A 101 -0.13 -9.37 -3.56
CA THR A 101 -0.80 -10.65 -3.83
C THR A 101 -1.05 -10.81 -5.32
N LEU A 102 -1.63 -9.79 -5.98
CA LEU A 102 -1.88 -9.80 -7.42
C LEU A 102 -0.58 -9.98 -8.23
N ARG A 103 0.48 -9.25 -7.86
CA ARG A 103 1.81 -9.39 -8.48
C ARG A 103 2.32 -10.83 -8.36
N ASN A 104 2.26 -11.41 -7.16
CA ASN A 104 2.77 -12.76 -6.92
C ASN A 104 1.98 -13.80 -7.69
N ASP A 105 0.66 -13.68 -7.72
CA ASP A 105 -0.22 -14.57 -8.49
C ASP A 105 0.09 -14.48 -10.00
N ALA A 106 0.25 -13.26 -10.52
CA ALA A 106 0.61 -13.02 -11.92
C ALA A 106 1.98 -13.63 -12.26
N ARG A 107 2.98 -13.43 -11.39
CA ARG A 107 4.33 -13.98 -11.56
C ARG A 107 4.33 -15.51 -11.58
N VAL A 108 3.68 -16.15 -10.61
CA VAL A 108 3.58 -17.61 -10.54
C VAL A 108 2.84 -18.15 -11.77
N PHE A 109 1.79 -17.47 -12.22
CA PHE A 109 1.10 -17.84 -13.44
C PHE A 109 2.02 -17.73 -14.66
N ARG A 110 2.71 -16.60 -14.85
CA ARG A 110 3.62 -16.34 -15.98
C ARG A 110 4.79 -17.34 -16.05
N GLU A 111 5.41 -17.62 -14.92
CA GLU A 111 6.60 -18.47 -14.85
C GLU A 111 6.27 -19.97 -14.97
N VAL A 112 5.12 -20.39 -14.42
CA VAL A 112 4.79 -21.82 -14.29
C VAL A 112 3.59 -22.18 -15.17
N LYS A 113 2.42 -21.60 -14.89
CA LYS A 113 1.17 -22.08 -15.49
C LYS A 113 1.12 -21.80 -16.99
N LEU A 114 1.52 -20.60 -17.42
CA LEU A 114 1.49 -20.15 -18.82
C LEU A 114 2.30 -21.06 -19.74
N VAL A 115 3.39 -21.63 -19.23
CA VAL A 115 4.33 -22.45 -20.02
C VAL A 115 3.95 -23.93 -19.99
N TYR A 116 3.52 -24.44 -18.83
CA TYR A 116 3.45 -25.89 -18.61
C TYR A 116 2.04 -26.46 -18.42
N ALA A 117 1.03 -25.63 -18.16
CA ALA A 117 -0.23 -26.12 -17.60
C ALA A 117 -1.52 -25.60 -18.26
N CYS A 118 -1.47 -24.63 -19.17
CA CYS A 118 -2.66 -24.08 -19.81
C CYS A 118 -2.65 -24.18 -21.34
N ASP A 119 -3.81 -24.51 -21.89
CA ASP A 119 -4.14 -24.24 -23.28
C ASP A 119 -4.36 -22.73 -23.52
N GLU A 120 -4.53 -22.35 -24.79
CA GLU A 120 -4.68 -20.95 -25.19
C GLU A 120 -5.92 -20.29 -24.57
N GLN A 121 -7.04 -21.02 -24.47
CA GLN A 121 -8.29 -20.47 -23.95
C GLN A 121 -8.18 -20.19 -22.46
N ALA A 122 -7.59 -21.11 -21.69
CA ALA A 122 -7.33 -20.94 -20.27
C ALA A 122 -6.32 -19.82 -20.00
N ALA A 123 -5.34 -19.63 -20.88
CA ALA A 123 -4.38 -18.54 -20.78
C ALA A 123 -5.05 -17.17 -20.96
N ILE A 124 -5.92 -17.02 -21.96
CA ILE A 124 -6.69 -15.80 -22.21
C ILE A 124 -7.63 -15.50 -21.04
N ALA A 125 -8.39 -16.50 -20.58
CA ALA A 125 -9.31 -16.32 -19.45
C ALA A 125 -8.58 -15.88 -18.16
N SER A 126 -7.40 -16.46 -17.88
CA SER A 126 -6.60 -16.05 -16.73
C SER A 126 -6.08 -14.61 -16.86
N MET A 127 -5.73 -14.18 -18.07
CA MET A 127 -5.34 -12.79 -18.33
C MET A 127 -6.50 -11.80 -18.06
N ASP A 128 -7.71 -12.14 -18.49
CA ASP A 128 -8.90 -11.34 -18.22
C ASP A 128 -9.15 -11.22 -16.71
N ASP A 129 -8.97 -12.31 -15.96
CA ASP A 129 -9.09 -12.32 -14.50
C ASP A 129 -8.03 -11.43 -13.82
N PHE A 130 -6.77 -11.47 -14.25
CA PHE A 130 -5.73 -10.59 -13.72
C PHE A 130 -6.02 -9.11 -14.01
N THR A 131 -6.46 -8.80 -15.23
CA THR A 131 -6.84 -7.45 -15.64
C THR A 131 -8.02 -6.94 -14.83
N LYS A 132 -9.05 -7.77 -14.65
CA LYS A 132 -10.22 -7.46 -13.83
C LYS A 132 -9.82 -7.17 -12.39
N ARG A 133 -9.04 -8.07 -11.76
CA ARG A 133 -8.53 -7.88 -10.39
C ARG A 133 -7.73 -6.58 -10.27
N ARG A 134 -6.83 -6.27 -11.21
CA ARG A 134 -6.08 -5.00 -11.21
C ARG A 134 -7.01 -3.80 -11.22
N ASN A 135 -8.03 -3.80 -12.09
CA ASN A 135 -8.96 -2.69 -12.22
C ASN A 135 -9.82 -2.51 -10.96
N GLU A 136 -10.28 -3.61 -10.36
CA GLU A 136 -11.01 -3.60 -9.08
C GLU A 136 -10.14 -3.03 -7.95
N LEU A 137 -8.85 -3.43 -7.87
CA LEU A 137 -7.90 -2.87 -6.89
C LEU A 137 -7.66 -1.38 -7.10
N ASN A 138 -7.46 -0.96 -8.35
CA ASN A 138 -7.26 0.45 -8.70
C ASN A 138 -8.48 1.31 -8.33
N GLN A 139 -9.69 0.77 -8.49
CA GLN A 139 -10.92 1.48 -8.15
C GLN A 139 -11.18 1.53 -6.64
N ALA A 140 -10.88 0.45 -5.91
CA ALA A 140 -11.15 0.35 -4.48
C ALA A 140 -10.09 1.07 -3.61
N SER A 141 -8.87 1.25 -4.14
CA SER A 141 -7.75 1.77 -3.37
C SER A 141 -7.81 3.29 -3.17
N ALA A 142 -7.49 3.73 -1.95
CA ALA A 142 -7.33 5.15 -1.67
C ALA A 142 -6.11 5.74 -2.39
N GLN A 143 -6.20 6.98 -2.85
CA GLN A 143 -5.11 7.66 -3.52
C GLN A 143 -3.92 7.90 -2.56
N PHE A 144 -2.72 7.53 -2.97
CA PHE A 144 -1.47 7.91 -2.31
C PHE A 144 -0.91 9.20 -2.93
N SER A 145 0.04 9.84 -2.26
CA SER A 145 0.67 11.05 -2.79
C SER A 145 1.78 10.73 -3.79
N ARG A 146 2.10 11.69 -4.65
CA ARG A 146 3.24 11.59 -5.57
C ARG A 146 4.56 11.26 -4.85
N LYS A 147 4.77 11.80 -3.65
CA LYS A 147 5.98 11.52 -2.84
C LYS A 147 6.08 10.05 -2.45
N ASP A 148 4.95 9.41 -2.10
CA ASP A 148 4.95 7.99 -1.72
C ASP A 148 5.34 7.11 -2.90
N PHE A 149 4.87 7.48 -4.10
CA PHE A 149 5.20 6.81 -5.35
C PHE A 149 6.67 7.01 -5.74
N GLU A 150 7.20 8.23 -5.62
CA GLU A 150 8.60 8.50 -5.95
C GLU A 150 9.57 7.76 -5.02
N ILE A 151 9.24 7.66 -3.73
CA ILE A 151 9.99 6.83 -2.77
C ILE A 151 9.92 5.36 -3.17
N ALA A 152 8.72 4.86 -3.51
CA ALA A 152 8.54 3.48 -3.95
C ALA A 152 9.36 3.17 -5.20
N ARG A 153 9.27 4.02 -6.23
CA ARG A 153 10.03 3.89 -7.47
C ARG A 153 11.52 3.86 -7.20
N THR A 154 12.02 4.82 -6.40
CA THR A 154 13.46 4.88 -6.07
C THR A 154 13.94 3.61 -5.37
N GLY A 155 13.18 3.08 -4.40
CA GLY A 155 13.55 1.84 -3.71
C GLY A 155 13.54 0.62 -4.63
N ILE A 156 12.56 0.55 -5.55
CA ILE A 156 12.48 -0.53 -6.54
C ILE A 156 13.66 -0.45 -7.52
N ASP A 157 13.98 0.74 -8.04
CA ASP A 157 15.12 0.99 -8.93
C ASP A 157 16.46 0.64 -8.26
N GLN A 158 16.56 0.81 -6.94
CA GLN A 158 17.72 0.41 -6.12
C GLN A 158 17.78 -1.09 -5.82
N GLY A 159 16.81 -1.88 -6.27
CA GLY A 159 16.81 -3.34 -6.15
C GLY A 159 16.16 -3.88 -4.87
N GLU A 160 15.38 -3.08 -4.11
CA GLU A 160 14.63 -3.61 -2.95
C GLU A 160 13.70 -4.78 -3.32
N ALA A 161 13.23 -4.79 -4.56
CA ALA A 161 12.36 -5.81 -5.14
C ALA A 161 13.08 -7.08 -5.61
N ALA A 162 14.42 -7.03 -5.74
CA ALA A 162 15.20 -8.09 -6.33
C ALA A 162 15.48 -9.20 -5.31
N HIS A 163 15.25 -10.45 -5.69
CA HIS A 163 15.60 -11.58 -4.86
C HIS A 163 17.08 -11.92 -5.04
N ARG A 164 17.83 -11.94 -3.93
CA ARG A 164 19.24 -12.35 -3.93
C ARG A 164 19.48 -13.74 -4.51
N VAL A 165 18.52 -14.64 -4.38
CA VAL A 165 18.60 -16.01 -4.93
C VAL A 165 18.58 -16.06 -6.45
N ASP A 166 18.01 -15.05 -7.12
CA ASP A 166 17.96 -14.97 -8.58
C ASP A 166 19.29 -14.48 -9.15
N ALA A 167 20.03 -13.67 -8.40
CA ALA A 167 21.38 -13.23 -8.76
C ALA A 167 22.40 -14.38 -8.69
N ALA A 168 22.20 -15.36 -7.81
CA ALA A 168 23.10 -16.51 -7.64
C ALA A 168 22.87 -17.65 -8.64
N ARG A 169 21.82 -17.57 -9.46
CA ARG A 169 21.42 -18.59 -10.45
C ARG A 169 21.73 -18.19 -11.90
N LYS A 170 22.27 -16.99 -12.12
CA LYS A 170 22.82 -16.54 -13.42
C LYS A 170 24.28 -16.94 -13.55
#